data_AF-A0A5N7CCD8-F1
#
_entry.id   AF-A0A5N7CCD8-F1
#
_cell.length_a   1.000
_cell.length_b   1.000
_cell.length_c   1.000
_cell.angle_alpha   90.00
_cell.angle_beta   90.00
_cell.angle_gamma   90.00
#
_symmetry.space_group_name_H-M   'P 1'
#
loop_
_entity.id
_entity.type
_entity.pdbx_description
1 polymer ?
#
loop_
_entity_poly.entity_id
_entity_poly.type
_entity_poly.pdbx_seq_one_letter_code
_entity_poly.pdbx_strand_id
1 'polypeptide(L)' 'MAQQPTPCLSNCIAKADICHGIDIPCFCKNDEFHRKVKSCLDTECNQHDRDIALQLQTAVCK' A
#
# COMPACT_ATOMS: atom_id res chain seq x y z
N MET A 1 -13.31 8.27 9.40
CA MET A 1 -13.79 7.34 8.35
C MET A 1 -12.59 6.49 7.97
N ALA A 2 -12.62 5.18 8.23
CA ALA A 2 -11.52 4.30 7.84
C ALA A 2 -11.61 4.11 6.33
N GLN A 3 -10.67 4.70 5.59
CA GLN A 3 -10.61 4.55 4.14
C GLN A 3 -10.15 3.12 3.87
N GLN A 4 -10.98 2.33 3.18
CA GLN A 4 -10.62 0.96 2.85
C GLN A 4 -9.62 0.95 1.69
N PRO A 5 -8.66 0.01 1.67
CA PRO A 5 -7.75 -0.11 0.53
C PRO A 5 -8.54 -0.38 -0.73
N THR A 6 -8.21 0.36 -1.79
CA THR A 6 -8.85 0.14 -3.09
C THR A 6 -8.47 -1.24 -3.64
N PRO A 7 -9.23 -1.79 -4.60
CA PRO A 7 -8.87 -3.07 -5.23
C PRO A 7 -7.47 -3.04 -5.85
N CYS A 8 -7.08 -1.91 -6.44
CA CYS A 8 -5.76 -1.75 -7.05
C CYS A 8 -4.64 -1.77 -6.00
N LEU A 9 -4.82 -1.03 -4.90
CA LEU A 9 -3.90 -1.06 -3.78
C LEU A 9 -3.79 -2.46 -3.17
N SER A 10 -4.91 -3.15 -2.95
CA SER A 10 -4.93 -4.50 -2.39
C SER A 10 -4.15 -5.49 -3.28
N ASN A 11 -4.32 -5.38 -4.61
CA ASN A 11 -3.56 -6.17 -5.57
C ASN A 11 -2.06 -5.83 -5.53
N CYS A 12 -1.69 -4.55 -5.43
CA CYS A 12 -0.29 -4.14 -5.35
C CYS A 12 0.40 -4.58 -4.06
N ILE A 13 -0.32 -4.56 -2.93
CA ILE A 13 0.15 -5.10 -1.66
C ILE A 13 0.40 -6.60 -1.78
N ALA A 14 -0.55 -7.34 -2.38
CA ALA A 14 -0.40 -8.77 -2.62
C ALA A 14 0.77 -9.08 -3.57
N LYS A 15 0.94 -8.30 -4.65
CA LYS A 15 2.07 -8.43 -5.60
C LYS A 15 3.43 -8.12 -5.00
N ALA A 16 3.49 -7.28 -3.97
CA ALA A 16 4.74 -7.00 -3.29
C ALA A 16 5.30 -8.28 -2.64
N ASP A 17 4.41 -9.16 -2.15
CA ASP A 17 4.69 -10.46 -1.56
C ASP A 17 5.81 -10.39 -0.50
N ILE A 18 5.75 -9.35 0.34
CA ILE A 18 6.74 -9.08 1.41
C ILE A 18 6.06 -9.07 2.76
N CYS A 19 5.03 -8.24 2.92
CA CYS A 19 4.26 -8.14 4.15
C CYS A 19 2.95 -8.93 3.97
N HIS A 20 2.80 -10.01 4.74
CA HIS A 20 1.65 -10.90 4.65
C HIS A 20 0.61 -10.55 5.73
N GLY A 21 -0.67 -10.56 5.37
CA GLY A 21 -1.75 -10.29 6.32
C GLY A 21 -1.76 -8.85 6.85
N ILE A 22 -2.16 -8.65 8.10
CA ILE A 22 -2.18 -7.34 8.76
C ILE A 22 -0.88 -7.17 9.56
N ASP A 23 0.25 -7.07 8.86
CA ASP A 23 1.55 -6.79 9.48
C ASP A 23 1.89 -5.30 9.36
N ILE A 24 1.24 -4.50 10.23
CA ILE A 24 1.42 -3.05 10.32
C ILE A 24 2.91 -2.66 10.41
N PRO A 25 3.73 -3.22 11.32
CA PRO A 25 5.14 -2.83 11.39
C PRO A 25 5.93 -3.18 10.12
N CYS A 26 5.65 -4.32 9.46
CA CYS A 26 6.23 -4.61 8.15
C CYS A 26 5.82 -3.56 7.12
N PHE A 27 4.52 -3.26 7.03
CA PHE A 27 3.99 -2.29 6.08
C PHE A 27 4.61 -0.90 6.24
N CYS A 28 4.98 -0.50 7.47
CA CYS A 28 5.46 0.84 7.75
C CYS A 28 6.98 0.98 7.76
N LYS A 29 7.72 -0.10 8.05
CA LYS A 29 9.18 -0.07 8.21
C LYS A 29 9.94 -0.73 7.06
N ASN A 30 9.26 -1.48 6.20
CA ASN A 30 9.92 -2.20 5.13
C ASN A 30 10.02 -1.33 3.86
N ASP A 31 11.21 -0.77 3.62
CA ASP A 31 11.49 0.03 2.43
C ASP A 31 11.30 -0.73 1.11
N GLU A 32 11.58 -2.04 1.09
CA GLU A 32 11.42 -2.85 -0.12
C GLU A 32 9.93 -3.01 -0.47
N PHE A 33 9.10 -3.24 0.55
CA PHE A 33 7.64 -3.26 0.41
C PHE A 33 7.13 -1.93 -0.16
N HIS A 34 7.54 -0.81 0.42
CA HIS A 34 7.15 0.52 -0.08
C HIS A 34 7.55 0.74 -1.54
N ARG A 35 8.77 0.34 -1.93
CA ARG A 35 9.24 0.46 -3.32
C ARG A 35 8.42 -0.38 -4.28
N LYS A 36 8.16 -1.65 -3.96
CA LYS A 36 7.34 -2.54 -4.83
C LYS A 36 5.91 -2.06 -4.94
N VAL A 37 5.27 -1.71 -3.83
CA VAL A 37 3.89 -1.20 -3.84
C VAL A 37 3.82 0.11 -4.62
N LYS A 38 4.75 1.06 -4.39
CA LYS A 38 4.80 2.31 -5.14
C LYS A 38 4.98 2.07 -6.64
N SER A 39 5.90 1.18 -7.04
CA SER A 39 6.10 0.82 -8.45
C SER A 39 4.85 0.23 -9.08
N CYS A 40 4.15 -0.65 -8.36
CA CYS A 40 2.90 -1.24 -8.82
C CYS A 40 1.79 -0.19 -8.95
N LEU A 41 1.61 0.67 -7.94
CA LEU A 41 0.67 1.77 -7.98
C LEU A 41 0.96 2.74 -9.13
N ASP A 42 2.24 2.95 -9.47
CA ASP A 42 2.65 3.83 -10.56
C ASP A 42 2.32 3.26 -11.95
N THR A 43 2.40 1.94 -12.09
CA THR A 43 2.23 1.24 -13.36
C THR A 43 0.78 0.82 -13.60
N GLU A 44 0.09 0.32 -12.57
CA GLU A 44 -1.21 -0.35 -12.70
C GLU A 44 -2.37 0.45 -12.13
N CYS A 45 -2.11 1.46 -11.28
CA CYS A 45 -3.16 2.21 -10.60
C CYS A 45 -3.23 3.67 -11.05
N ASN A 46 -4.44 4.24 -10.97
CA ASN A 46 -4.68 5.65 -11.29
C ASN A 46 -4.22 6.56 -10.13
N GLN A 47 -4.27 7.87 -10.36
CA GLN A 47 -3.85 8.85 -9.36
C GLN A 47 -4.72 8.85 -8.10
N HIS A 48 -6.01 8.51 -8.20
CA HIS A 48 -6.92 8.43 -7.06
C HIS A 48 -6.55 7.27 -6.11
N ASP A 49 -6.20 6.11 -6.66
CA ASP A 49 -5.71 4.96 -5.89
C ASP A 49 -4.40 5.28 -5.15
N ARG A 50 -3.50 6.04 -5.78
CA ARG A 50 -2.23 6.48 -5.18
C ARG A 50 -2.47 7.40 -3.99
N ASP A 51 -3.43 8.33 -4.10
CA ASP A 51 -3.78 9.23 -3.01
C ASP A 51 -4.32 8.44 -1.81
N ILE A 52 -5.26 7.51 -2.05
CA ILE A 52 -5.80 6.64 -1.01
C ILE A 52 -4.69 5.80 -0.35
N ALA A 53 -3.75 5.27 -1.13
CA ALA A 53 -2.61 4.52 -0.58
C ALA A 53 -1.75 5.35 0.37
N LEU A 54 -1.47 6.62 0.02
CA LEU A 54 -0.74 7.55 0.88
C LEU A 54 -1.52 7.91 2.15
N GLN A 55 -2.84 8.13 2.04
CA GLN A 55 -3.68 8.39 3.21
C GLN A 55 -3.73 7.18 4.15
N LEU A 56 -3.85 5.98 3.59
CA LEU A 56 -3.82 4.72 4.34
C LEU A 56 -2.49 4.51 5.05
N GLN A 57 -1.38 4.70 4.33
CA GLN A 57 -0.05 4.61 4.91
C GLN A 57 0.09 5.59 6.08
N THR A 58 -0.32 6.85 5.92
CA THR A 58 -0.25 7.85 7.00
C THR A 58 -1.18 7.53 8.17
N ALA A 59 -2.36 6.96 7.91
CA ALA A 59 -3.32 6.60 8.95
C ALA A 59 -2.89 5.39 9.77
N VAL A 60 -2.21 4.43 9.13
CA VAL A 60 -1.77 3.15 9.70
C VAL A 60 -0.37 3.25 10.32
N CYS A 61 0.54 3.94 9.66
CA CYS A 61 1.94 4.11 10.05
C CYS A 61 2.16 5.37 10.87
N LYS A 62 1.50 5.44 12.04
CA LYS A 62 1.68 6.53 13.00
C LYS A 62 2.93 6.35 13.87
#